data_AF-A0A942IHP6-F1
#
_entry.id   AF-A0A942IHP6-F1
#
_cell.length_a   1.000
_cell.length_b   1.000
_cell.length_c   1.000
_cell.angle_alpha   90.00
_cell.angle_beta   90.00
_cell.angle_gamma   90.00
#
_symmetry.space_group_name_H-M   'P 1'
#
loop_
_entity.id
_entity.type
_entity.pdbx_description
1 polymer ?
#
loop_
_entity_poly.entity_id
_entity_poly.type
_entity_poly.pdbx_seq_one_letter_code
_entity_poly.pdbx_strand_id
1 'polypeptide(L)'
;MSRIFPLSFVAIMLIIIVLPVLLARSCRHPASERPRAAERTPIASPAGKISIRVFNHLSEQLVEMELEEYLVGVVAAEMPASFALEALKAQAVVARTYTVNKMRSFGGKGCSRNPGADICTDPAFCQAWESEEQSLAKWPAADARQYLDKLRRAVAQTAGKVVLHNGQTIDAVFHSNCGGHTENSEDVWLSAKAYLRGKPCPYCANTRWSQTEHIYTGAQFARQILPYVQAIPVSSAGRPLLGPAVRSSTGRVSQLS
;
A
#
# COMPACT_ATOMS: atom_id res chain seq x y z
N MET A 1 -68.42 12.49 39.44
CA MET A 1 -67.78 12.33 38.11
C MET A 1 -67.24 13.70 37.73
N SER A 2 -65.96 14.01 37.49
CA SER A 2 -64.79 13.26 37.04
C SER A 2 -63.49 13.95 37.52
N ARG A 3 -63.07 13.77 38.79
CA ARG A 3 -61.71 14.20 39.24
C ARG A 3 -60.56 13.35 38.67
N ILE A 4 -60.89 12.37 37.81
CA ILE A 4 -59.95 11.43 37.18
C ILE A 4 -59.27 12.06 35.94
N PHE A 5 -59.89 13.08 35.33
CA PHE A 5 -59.37 13.71 34.11
C PHE A 5 -58.01 14.43 34.25
N PRO A 6 -57.76 15.27 35.28
CA PRO A 6 -56.48 15.97 35.39
C PRO A 6 -55.33 15.03 35.80
N LEU A 7 -55.61 13.99 36.59
CA LEU A 7 -54.60 13.00 37.00
C LEU A 7 -54.17 12.10 35.84
N SER A 8 -55.09 11.65 34.99
CA SER A 8 -54.73 10.91 33.77
C SER A 8 -53.95 11.79 32.79
N PHE A 9 -54.30 13.07 32.66
CA PHE A 9 -53.60 13.97 31.74
C PHE A 9 -52.14 14.22 32.15
N VAL A 10 -51.88 14.41 33.44
CA VAL A 10 -50.52 14.58 33.99
C VAL A 10 -49.71 13.28 33.88
N ALA A 11 -50.33 12.12 34.12
CA ALA A 11 -49.67 10.82 33.97
C ALA A 11 -49.28 10.54 32.50
N ILE A 12 -50.14 10.88 31.54
CA ILE A 12 -49.86 10.73 30.10
C ILE A 12 -48.74 11.69 29.67
N MET A 13 -48.73 12.95 30.13
CA MET A 13 -47.64 13.90 29.87
C MET A 13 -46.29 13.41 30.42
N LEU A 14 -46.28 12.84 31.64
CA LEU A 14 -45.07 12.26 32.22
C LEU A 14 -44.57 11.06 31.40
N ILE A 15 -45.46 10.20 30.91
CA ILE A 15 -45.07 9.07 30.04
C ILE A 15 -44.48 9.58 28.72
N ILE A 16 -45.09 10.58 28.08
CA ILE A 16 -44.61 11.14 26.81
C ILE A 16 -43.23 11.81 26.96
N ILE A 17 -42.89 12.35 28.13
CA ILE A 17 -41.59 13.00 28.36
C ILE A 17 -40.54 11.99 28.85
N VAL A 18 -40.91 11.10 29.78
CA VAL A 18 -39.97 10.19 30.44
C VAL A 18 -39.67 8.97 29.58
N LEU A 19 -40.65 8.43 28.85
CA LEU A 19 -40.47 7.23 28.04
C LEU A 19 -39.47 7.43 26.89
N PRO A 20 -39.49 8.55 26.12
CA PRO A 20 -38.47 8.79 25.10
C PRO A 20 -37.07 9.02 25.70
N VAL A 21 -36.98 9.61 26.90
CA VAL A 21 -35.69 9.79 27.58
C VAL A 21 -35.12 8.46 28.07
N LEU A 22 -35.97 7.56 28.59
CA LEU A 22 -35.57 6.22 28.98
C LEU A 22 -35.22 5.35 27.76
N LEU A 23 -35.98 5.45 26.67
CA LEU A 23 -35.67 4.78 25.40
C LEU A 23 -34.38 5.35 24.76
N ALA A 24 -34.16 6.66 24.81
CA ALA A 24 -32.92 7.29 24.35
C ALA A 24 -31.71 6.89 25.20
N ARG A 25 -31.90 6.64 26.51
CA ARG A 25 -30.85 6.08 27.38
C ARG A 25 -30.61 4.59 27.14
N SER A 26 -31.65 3.82 26.82
CA SER A 26 -31.57 2.40 26.47
C SER A 26 -30.97 2.17 25.06
N CYS A 27 -31.18 3.11 24.14
CA CYS A 27 -30.58 3.14 22.81
C CYS A 27 -29.22 3.84 22.75
N ARG A 28 -28.68 4.33 23.88
CA ARG A 28 -27.24 4.61 23.95
C ARG A 28 -26.54 3.25 23.99
N HIS A 29 -26.32 2.69 22.80
CA HIS A 29 -25.20 1.79 22.63
C HIS A 29 -23.99 2.47 23.25
N PRO A 30 -23.27 1.80 24.18
CA PRO A 30 -21.95 2.28 24.53
C PRO A 30 -21.23 2.46 23.19
N ALA A 31 -20.77 3.68 22.92
CA ALA A 31 -19.85 3.89 21.83
C ALA A 31 -18.80 2.81 22.00
N SER A 32 -18.70 1.91 21.03
CA SER A 32 -17.66 0.89 21.01
C SER A 32 -16.36 1.65 21.22
N GLU A 33 -15.80 1.56 22.42
CA GLU A 33 -14.42 1.94 22.66
C GLU A 33 -13.65 1.03 21.72
N ARG A 34 -13.28 1.58 20.56
CA ARG A 34 -12.29 0.94 19.68
C ARG A 34 -11.17 0.52 20.63
N PRO A 35 -10.84 -0.78 20.72
CA PRO A 35 -9.78 -1.21 21.62
C PRO A 35 -8.58 -0.33 21.29
N ARG A 36 -8.20 0.52 22.25
CA ARG A 36 -7.11 1.47 22.08
C ARG A 36 -5.93 0.60 21.68
N ALA A 37 -5.47 0.74 20.43
CA ALA A 37 -4.35 -0.03 19.93
C ALA A 37 -3.28 0.02 21.01
N ALA A 38 -2.96 -1.14 21.60
CA ALA A 38 -2.16 -1.21 22.81
C ALA A 38 -0.98 -0.24 22.63
N GLU A 39 -0.86 0.73 23.54
CA GLU A 39 0.05 1.87 23.41
C GLU A 39 1.49 1.33 23.47
N ARG A 40 1.99 0.88 22.31
CA ARG A 40 3.28 0.23 22.17
C ARG A 40 4.34 1.30 22.05
N THR A 41 5.51 1.02 22.62
CA THR A 41 6.67 1.90 22.51
C THR A 41 7.04 2.08 21.04
N PRO A 42 7.15 3.34 20.56
CA PRO A 42 7.61 3.62 19.21
C PRO A 42 8.99 3.01 18.94
N ILE A 43 9.24 2.59 17.71
CA ILE A 43 10.55 2.10 17.30
C ILE A 43 11.58 3.23 17.41
N ALA A 44 12.59 3.05 18.27
CA ALA A 44 13.70 3.97 18.38
C ALA A 44 14.63 3.87 17.16
N SER A 45 15.08 5.01 16.64
CA SER A 45 16.03 5.09 15.54
C SER A 45 17.32 5.79 15.98
N PRO A 46 18.51 5.29 15.60
CA PRO A 46 19.77 6.01 15.84
C PRO A 46 19.84 7.33 15.07
N ALA A 47 19.02 7.52 14.04
CA ALA A 47 18.90 8.78 13.30
C ALA A 47 18.00 9.82 14.01
N GLY A 48 17.50 9.52 15.21
CA GLY A 48 16.57 10.36 15.95
C GLY A 48 15.11 10.16 15.51
N LYS A 49 14.23 10.99 16.05
CA LYS A 49 12.80 11.02 15.68
C LYS A 49 12.65 11.73 14.34
N ILE A 50 12.03 11.07 13.38
CA ILE A 50 11.85 11.58 12.03
C ILE A 50 10.36 11.46 11.72
N SER A 51 9.67 12.59 11.66
CA SER A 51 8.28 12.65 11.21
C SER A 51 8.19 12.63 9.69
N ILE A 52 7.14 11.99 9.19
CA ILE A 52 6.74 11.98 7.79
C ILE A 52 5.26 12.37 7.67
N ARG A 53 4.94 13.16 6.63
CA ARG A 53 3.55 13.46 6.25
C ARG A 53 3.08 12.52 5.14
N VAL A 54 2.11 11.68 5.43
CA VAL A 54 1.57 10.64 4.55
C VAL A 54 0.16 11.01 4.12
N PHE A 55 -0.07 11.06 2.81
CA PHE A 55 -1.42 11.20 2.26
C PHE A 55 -2.05 9.82 2.06
N ASN A 56 -3.12 9.54 2.80
CA ASN A 56 -3.91 8.34 2.62
C ASN A 56 -4.85 8.55 1.42
N HIS A 57 -4.62 7.82 0.32
CA HIS A 57 -5.37 8.00 -0.92
C HIS A 57 -6.81 7.48 -0.85
N LEU A 58 -7.17 6.66 0.13
CA LEU A 58 -8.51 6.11 0.31
C LEU A 58 -9.37 7.01 1.20
N SER A 59 -8.82 7.49 2.32
CA SER A 59 -9.54 8.39 3.23
C SER A 59 -9.37 9.88 2.89
N GLU A 60 -8.52 10.19 1.92
CA GLU A 60 -8.12 11.55 1.53
C GLU A 60 -7.53 12.39 2.67
N GLN A 61 -6.96 11.73 3.69
CA GLN A 61 -6.40 12.42 4.86
C GLN A 61 -4.89 12.56 4.77
N LEU A 62 -4.39 13.71 5.22
CA LEU A 62 -2.97 13.94 5.46
C LEU A 62 -2.66 13.64 6.94
N VAL A 63 -1.82 12.64 7.18
CA VAL A 63 -1.48 12.16 8.52
C VAL A 63 0.02 12.28 8.74
N GLU A 64 0.42 12.81 9.89
CA GLU A 64 1.80 12.78 10.34
C GLU A 64 2.06 11.53 11.18
N MET A 65 3.18 10.87 10.93
CA MET A 65 3.59 9.68 11.67
C MET A 65 5.11 9.59 11.76
N GLU A 66 5.62 8.86 12.76
CA GLU A 66 7.05 8.55 12.86
C GLU A 66 7.46 7.60 11.72
N LEU A 67 8.60 7.87 11.09
CA LEU A 67 9.08 7.15 9.91
C LEU A 67 9.16 5.63 10.15
N GLU A 68 9.66 5.21 11.31
CA GLU A 68 9.80 3.79 11.62
C GLU A 68 8.43 3.10 11.80
N GLU A 69 7.43 3.78 12.35
CA GLU A 69 6.08 3.24 12.48
C GLU A 69 5.37 3.17 11.12
N TYR A 70 5.56 4.18 10.27
CA TYR A 70 5.11 4.16 8.87
C TYR A 70 5.65 2.93 8.13
N LEU A 71 6.94 2.64 8.29
CA LEU A 71 7.61 1.55 7.57
C LEU A 71 7.12 0.16 7.98
N VAL A 72 6.61 -0.03 9.20
CA VAL A 72 5.96 -1.29 9.58
C VAL A 72 4.74 -1.55 8.68
N GLY A 73 3.92 -0.51 8.43
CA GLY A 73 2.76 -0.59 7.55
C GLY A 73 3.12 -0.79 6.08
N VAL A 74 4.24 -0.19 5.61
CA VAL A 74 4.75 -0.44 4.25
C VAL A 74 5.18 -1.88 4.09
N VAL A 75 6.02 -2.40 4.99
CA VAL A 75 6.53 -3.78 4.89
C VAL A 75 5.37 -4.78 4.99
N ALA A 76 4.35 -4.50 5.82
CA ALA A 76 3.16 -5.33 5.93
C ALA A 76 2.31 -5.38 4.65
N ALA A 77 2.31 -4.31 3.87
CA ALA A 77 1.54 -4.18 2.64
C ALA A 77 2.30 -4.72 1.42
N GLU A 78 3.64 -4.55 1.38
CA GLU A 78 4.47 -4.89 0.22
C GLU A 78 5.01 -6.33 0.22
N MET A 79 5.18 -6.93 1.42
CA MET A 79 5.82 -8.24 1.55
C MET A 79 5.02 -9.16 2.47
N PRO A 80 4.81 -10.44 2.10
CA PRO A 80 4.14 -11.38 2.99
C PRO A 80 4.88 -11.51 4.31
N ALA A 81 4.18 -11.32 5.44
CA ALA A 81 4.78 -11.36 6.76
C ALA A 81 5.35 -12.74 7.14
N SER A 82 5.03 -13.79 6.38
CA SER A 82 5.63 -15.13 6.51
C SER A 82 7.05 -15.22 5.96
N PHE A 83 7.48 -14.29 5.10
CA PHE A 83 8.82 -14.32 4.47
C PHE A 83 9.96 -14.24 5.49
N ALA A 84 11.16 -14.69 5.09
CA ALA A 84 12.33 -14.71 5.94
C ALA A 84 12.65 -13.32 6.54
N LEU A 85 13.12 -13.28 7.79
CA LEU A 85 13.41 -12.02 8.49
C LEU A 85 14.39 -11.13 7.72
N GLU A 86 15.43 -11.71 7.12
CA GLU A 86 16.41 -10.95 6.34
C GLU A 86 15.80 -10.34 5.07
N ALA A 87 14.81 -11.00 4.46
CA ALA A 87 14.10 -10.44 3.31
C ALA A 87 13.22 -9.24 3.73
N LEU A 88 12.56 -9.34 4.89
CA LEU A 88 11.79 -8.23 5.47
C LEU A 88 12.70 -7.04 5.89
N LYS A 89 13.91 -7.31 6.39
CA LYS A 89 14.90 -6.28 6.66
C LYS A 89 15.36 -5.57 5.39
N ALA A 90 15.64 -6.32 4.32
CA ALA A 90 15.97 -5.75 3.03
C ALA A 90 14.83 -4.85 2.52
N GLN A 91 13.58 -5.32 2.61
CA GLN A 91 12.40 -4.52 2.26
C GLN A 91 12.28 -3.25 3.11
N ALA A 92 12.52 -3.33 4.43
CA ALA A 92 12.49 -2.17 5.31
C ALA A 92 13.53 -1.10 4.91
N VAL A 93 14.75 -1.52 4.55
CA VAL A 93 15.81 -0.61 4.06
C VAL A 93 15.43 0.02 2.71
N VAL A 94 14.91 -0.78 1.78
CA VAL A 94 14.47 -0.31 0.46
C VAL A 94 13.32 0.69 0.61
N ALA A 95 12.28 0.34 1.36
CA ALA A 95 11.14 1.21 1.64
C ALA A 95 11.58 2.51 2.32
N ARG A 96 12.47 2.45 3.33
CA ARG A 96 13.02 3.64 3.99
C ARG A 96 13.78 4.52 3.02
N THR A 97 14.62 3.93 2.17
CA THR A 97 15.38 4.68 1.16
C THR A 97 14.45 5.38 0.18
N TYR A 98 13.42 4.69 -0.30
CA TYR A 98 12.40 5.27 -1.18
C TYR A 98 11.67 6.44 -0.50
N THR A 99 11.24 6.26 0.75
CA THR A 99 10.57 7.28 1.54
C THR A 99 11.46 8.50 1.75
N VAL A 100 12.70 8.32 2.21
CA VAL A 100 13.65 9.41 2.46
C VAL A 100 13.97 10.18 1.18
N ASN A 101 14.13 9.50 0.04
CA ASN A 101 14.34 10.15 -1.26
C ASN A 101 13.14 11.06 -1.66
N LYS A 102 11.92 10.73 -1.22
CA LYS A 102 10.73 11.57 -1.48
C LYS A 102 10.60 12.74 -0.48
N MET A 103 11.05 12.59 0.76
CA MET A 103 10.85 13.57 1.82
C MET A 103 11.52 14.92 1.57
N ARG A 104 10.77 16.01 1.77
CA ARG A 104 11.29 17.38 1.54
C ARG A 104 12.41 17.76 2.50
N SER A 105 12.36 17.28 3.74
CA SER A 105 13.41 17.51 4.74
C SER A 105 14.77 16.92 4.34
N PHE A 106 14.78 15.99 3.38
CA PHE A 106 15.99 15.38 2.81
C PHE A 106 16.23 15.80 1.35
N GLY A 107 15.60 16.89 0.89
CA GLY A 107 15.79 17.42 -0.47
C GLY A 107 14.90 16.78 -1.55
N GLY A 108 14.00 15.89 -1.17
CA GLY A 108 13.01 15.28 -2.06
C GLY A 108 11.91 16.25 -2.50
N LYS A 109 11.16 15.87 -3.54
CA LYS A 109 10.07 16.70 -4.11
C LYS A 109 8.72 16.50 -3.41
N GLY A 110 8.62 15.52 -2.51
CA GLY A 110 7.36 15.05 -1.93
C GLY A 110 6.46 14.32 -2.92
N CYS A 111 5.17 14.22 -2.58
CA CYS A 111 4.16 13.57 -3.39
C CYS A 111 3.39 14.61 -4.22
N SER A 112 3.27 14.40 -5.55
CA SER A 112 2.51 15.34 -6.39
C SER A 112 1.00 15.19 -6.27
N ARG A 113 0.50 14.10 -5.66
CA ARG A 113 -0.94 13.92 -5.39
C ARG A 113 -1.45 14.80 -4.26
N ASN A 114 -0.56 15.23 -3.37
CA ASN A 114 -0.88 16.16 -2.31
C ASN A 114 0.36 17.03 -1.98
N PRO A 115 0.33 18.34 -2.26
CA PRO A 115 1.47 19.24 -2.03
C PRO A 115 1.99 19.26 -0.59
N GLY A 116 1.15 18.92 0.40
CA GLY A 116 1.53 18.84 1.81
C GLY A 116 2.18 17.51 2.21
N ALA A 117 2.12 16.49 1.36
CA ALA A 117 2.59 15.14 1.69
C ALA A 117 3.99 14.87 1.16
N ASP A 118 4.77 14.12 1.93
CA ASP A 118 6.05 13.57 1.48
C ASP A 118 5.82 12.32 0.62
N ILE A 119 4.82 11.51 0.97
CA ILE A 119 4.45 10.27 0.26
C ILE A 119 2.94 10.03 0.31
N CYS A 120 2.41 9.15 -0.54
CA CYS A 120 1.04 8.65 -0.43
C CYS A 120 0.97 7.13 -0.32
N THR A 121 -0.19 6.62 0.10
CA THR A 121 -0.44 5.17 0.28
C THR A 121 -0.92 4.46 -0.97
N ASP A 122 -0.94 5.13 -2.14
CA ASP A 122 -1.34 4.50 -3.41
C ASP A 122 -0.14 3.77 -4.02
N PRO A 123 -0.17 2.44 -4.18
CA PRO A 123 0.93 1.67 -4.74
C PRO A 123 1.19 1.97 -6.22
N ALA A 124 0.21 2.46 -6.98
CA ALA A 124 0.42 2.87 -8.37
C ALA A 124 1.22 4.18 -8.48
N PHE A 125 1.36 4.94 -7.39
CA PHE A 125 2.04 6.23 -7.38
C PHE A 125 3.26 6.27 -6.45
N CYS A 126 3.19 5.64 -5.29
CA CYS A 126 4.24 5.64 -4.28
C CYS A 126 4.59 4.21 -3.87
N GLN A 127 4.10 3.77 -2.72
CA GLN A 127 4.26 2.41 -2.21
C GLN A 127 3.02 2.04 -1.39
N ALA A 128 2.70 0.76 -1.35
CA ALA A 128 1.59 0.25 -0.56
C ALA A 128 1.82 0.55 0.92
N TRP A 129 0.73 0.85 1.62
CA TRP A 129 0.72 1.01 3.06
C TRP A 129 -0.62 0.56 3.60
N GLU A 130 -0.57 -0.18 4.70
CA GLU A 130 -1.76 -0.58 5.44
C GLU A 130 -1.55 -0.28 6.92
N SER A 131 -2.64 0.04 7.62
CA SER A 131 -2.61 0.21 9.06
C SER A 131 -2.37 -1.12 9.77
N GLU A 132 -1.95 -1.05 11.03
CA GLU A 132 -1.86 -2.23 11.89
C GLU A 132 -3.21 -2.95 11.99
N GLU A 133 -4.31 -2.21 12.10
CA GLU A 133 -5.67 -2.77 12.15
C GLU A 133 -6.00 -3.58 10.89
N GLN A 134 -5.71 -3.04 9.71
CA GLN A 134 -5.92 -3.73 8.43
C GLN A 134 -5.06 -4.99 8.34
N SER A 135 -3.79 -4.90 8.77
CA SER A 135 -2.85 -6.02 8.76
C SER A 135 -3.26 -7.13 9.72
N LEU A 136 -3.74 -6.80 10.92
CA LEU A 136 -4.22 -7.78 11.88
C LEU A 136 -5.52 -8.44 11.41
N ALA A 137 -6.40 -7.70 10.74
CA ALA A 137 -7.67 -8.23 10.22
C ALA A 137 -7.47 -9.22 9.06
N LYS A 138 -6.41 -9.06 8.24
CA LYS A 138 -6.13 -9.94 7.09
C LYS A 138 -5.38 -11.22 7.45
N TRP A 139 -4.62 -11.22 8.55
CA TRP A 139 -3.79 -12.37 8.92
C TRP A 139 -4.56 -13.43 9.71
N PRO A 140 -4.17 -14.71 9.63
CA PRO A 140 -4.69 -15.73 10.53
C PRO A 140 -4.49 -15.31 12.00
N ALA A 141 -5.55 -15.36 12.80
CA ALA A 141 -5.53 -14.87 14.18
C ALA A 141 -4.42 -15.52 15.03
N ALA A 142 -4.11 -16.79 14.77
CA ALA A 142 -3.05 -17.54 15.45
C ALA A 142 -1.64 -16.97 15.17
N ASP A 143 -1.41 -16.38 14.00
CA ASP A 143 -0.10 -15.89 13.56
C ASP A 143 0.04 -14.37 13.65
N ALA A 144 -1.08 -13.64 13.69
CA ALA A 144 -1.13 -12.19 13.47
C ALA A 144 -0.18 -11.41 14.42
N ARG A 145 -0.12 -11.81 15.70
CA ARG A 145 0.78 -11.22 16.69
C ARG A 145 2.25 -11.46 16.33
N GLN A 146 2.59 -12.69 16.01
CA GLN A 146 3.96 -13.07 15.65
C GLN A 146 4.42 -12.39 14.37
N TYR A 147 3.55 -12.28 13.37
CA TYR A 147 3.82 -11.54 12.14
C TYR A 147 4.12 -10.08 12.43
N LEU A 148 3.27 -9.42 13.21
CA LEU A 148 3.48 -8.03 13.58
C LEU A 148 4.79 -7.80 14.33
N ASP A 149 5.10 -8.64 15.33
CA ASP A 149 6.34 -8.55 16.08
C ASP A 149 7.56 -8.81 15.19
N LYS A 150 7.45 -9.69 14.18
CA LYS A 150 8.51 -9.95 13.19
C LYS A 150 8.74 -8.75 12.26
N LEU A 151 7.67 -8.09 11.80
CA LEU A 151 7.77 -6.88 10.98
C LEU A 151 8.41 -5.73 11.77
N ARG A 152 7.92 -5.46 12.99
CA ARG A 152 8.50 -4.45 13.88
C ARG A 152 9.98 -4.71 14.14
N ARG A 153 10.36 -5.98 14.36
CA ARG A 153 11.76 -6.38 14.53
C ARG A 153 12.60 -6.11 13.29
N ALA A 154 12.08 -6.40 12.08
CA ALA A 154 12.80 -6.12 10.83
C ALA A 154 13.07 -4.63 10.65
N VAL A 155 12.07 -3.79 10.91
CA VAL A 155 12.19 -2.33 10.85
C VAL A 155 13.16 -1.83 11.91
N ALA A 156 13.01 -2.24 13.17
CA ALA A 156 13.87 -1.81 14.28
C ALA A 156 15.35 -2.19 14.07
N GLN A 157 15.65 -3.41 13.60
CA GLN A 157 17.03 -3.84 13.36
C GLN A 157 17.69 -3.16 12.14
N THR A 158 16.90 -2.42 11.36
CA THR A 158 17.36 -1.64 10.21
C THR A 158 17.09 -0.13 10.36
N ALA A 159 16.68 0.31 11.55
CA ALA A 159 16.30 1.70 11.80
C ALA A 159 17.43 2.66 11.37
N GLY A 160 17.06 3.72 10.67
CA GLY A 160 17.99 4.72 10.14
C GLY A 160 18.90 4.25 8.99
N LYS A 161 18.82 2.99 8.51
CA LYS A 161 19.63 2.52 7.38
C LYS A 161 18.96 2.84 6.04
N VAL A 162 19.71 3.49 5.15
CA VAL A 162 19.33 3.80 3.77
C VAL A 162 20.43 3.36 2.81
N VAL A 163 20.09 3.17 1.53
CA VAL A 163 21.06 2.83 0.48
C VAL A 163 21.48 4.09 -0.25
N LEU A 164 22.79 4.30 -0.36
CA LEU A 164 23.39 5.44 -1.04
C LEU A 164 24.20 4.99 -2.26
N HIS A 165 24.25 5.85 -3.26
CA HIS A 165 25.20 5.78 -4.37
C HIS A 165 25.79 7.18 -4.57
N ASN A 166 27.12 7.29 -4.54
CA ASN A 166 27.84 8.57 -4.58
C ASN A 166 27.35 9.58 -3.53
N GLY A 167 27.06 9.11 -2.31
CA GLY A 167 26.61 9.95 -1.19
C GLY A 167 25.16 10.43 -1.27
N GLN A 168 24.42 10.07 -2.31
CA GLN A 168 22.99 10.39 -2.47
C GLN A 168 22.13 9.13 -2.34
N THR A 169 20.90 9.27 -1.84
CA THR A 169 19.95 8.16 -1.81
C THR A 169 19.65 7.66 -3.21
N ILE A 170 19.51 6.34 -3.36
CA ILE A 170 19.15 5.74 -4.64
C ILE A 170 17.64 5.81 -4.89
N ASP A 171 17.25 5.65 -6.16
CA ASP A 171 15.88 5.26 -6.48
C ASP A 171 15.66 3.79 -6.14
N ALA A 172 15.22 3.54 -4.90
CA ALA A 172 15.04 2.21 -4.33
C ALA A 172 13.72 1.56 -4.79
N VAL A 173 13.58 1.37 -6.10
CA VAL A 173 12.46 0.67 -6.72
C VAL A 173 12.54 -0.83 -6.48
N PHE A 174 11.38 -1.48 -6.32
CA PHE A 174 11.27 -2.93 -6.11
C PHE A 174 10.00 -3.46 -6.79
N HIS A 175 9.92 -4.78 -6.94
CA HIS A 175 8.79 -5.46 -7.56
C HIS A 175 8.71 -6.92 -7.08
N SER A 176 7.56 -7.56 -7.24
CA SER A 176 7.26 -8.88 -6.67
C SER A 176 8.11 -10.02 -7.25
N ASN A 177 8.23 -10.10 -8.58
CA ASN A 177 8.94 -11.18 -9.25
C ASN A 177 9.53 -10.70 -10.58
N CYS A 178 10.79 -11.00 -10.84
CA CYS A 178 11.49 -10.55 -12.04
C CYS A 178 11.46 -11.55 -13.21
N GLY A 179 10.90 -12.75 -13.03
CA GLY A 179 10.86 -13.80 -14.04
C GLY A 179 12.20 -14.49 -14.31
N GLY A 180 13.24 -14.18 -13.54
CA GLY A 180 14.58 -14.76 -13.69
C GLY A 180 15.69 -13.73 -13.95
N HIS A 181 15.33 -12.48 -14.25
CA HIS A 181 16.29 -11.41 -14.48
C HIS A 181 15.66 -10.03 -14.23
N THR A 182 16.37 -9.16 -13.50
CA THR A 182 15.94 -7.75 -13.31
C THR A 182 16.24 -6.91 -14.55
N GLU A 183 15.61 -5.74 -14.71
CA GLU A 183 15.86 -4.86 -15.86
C GLU A 183 16.93 -3.81 -15.61
N ASN A 184 17.47 -3.27 -16.71
CA ASN A 184 18.08 -1.95 -16.67
C ASN A 184 17.00 -0.88 -16.55
N SER A 185 17.31 0.23 -15.87
CA SER A 185 16.33 1.30 -15.67
C SER A 185 15.87 1.96 -16.96
N GLU A 186 16.72 2.04 -17.98
CA GLU A 186 16.39 2.58 -19.31
C GLU A 186 15.52 1.67 -20.18
N ASP A 187 15.37 0.39 -19.81
CA ASP A 187 14.51 -0.55 -20.53
C ASP A 187 13.05 -0.51 -19.99
N VAL A 188 12.83 0.16 -18.85
CA VAL A 188 11.51 0.32 -18.20
C VAL A 188 11.08 1.78 -18.15
N TRP A 189 12.03 2.66 -17.85
CA TRP A 189 11.87 4.11 -17.89
C TRP A 189 12.77 4.67 -18.99
N LEU A 190 13.12 5.96 -18.93
CA LEU A 190 13.89 6.62 -20.00
C LEU A 190 15.37 6.86 -19.67
N SER A 191 15.77 6.68 -18.41
CA SER A 191 17.09 7.11 -17.93
C SER A 191 17.89 5.95 -17.36
N ALA A 192 19.14 5.84 -17.79
CA ALA A 192 20.08 4.87 -17.29
C ALA A 192 20.61 5.28 -15.90
N LYS A 193 20.54 4.40 -14.91
CA LYS A 193 21.02 4.64 -13.54
C LYS A 193 22.09 3.61 -13.19
N ALA A 194 23.26 4.06 -12.75
CA ALA A 194 24.42 3.18 -12.50
C ALA A 194 24.12 2.01 -11.55
N TYR A 195 23.23 2.21 -10.58
CA TYR A 195 22.84 1.22 -9.56
C TYR A 195 21.58 0.41 -9.91
N LEU A 196 20.85 0.73 -11.00
CA LEU A 196 19.70 -0.04 -11.47
C LEU A 196 20.03 -0.73 -12.79
N ARG A 197 20.78 -1.83 -12.68
CA ARG A 197 21.23 -2.65 -13.80
C ARG A 197 20.63 -4.03 -13.72
N GLY A 198 20.28 -4.58 -14.87
CA GLY A 198 19.76 -5.92 -14.97
C GLY A 198 20.75 -6.94 -14.41
N LYS A 199 20.25 -7.86 -13.58
CA LYS A 199 21.01 -8.94 -12.98
C LYS A 199 20.22 -10.26 -13.07
N PRO A 200 20.90 -11.39 -13.33
CA PRO A 200 20.29 -12.70 -13.20
C PRO A 200 19.76 -12.93 -11.77
N CYS A 201 18.57 -13.50 -11.66
CA CYS A 201 17.92 -13.82 -10.40
C CYS A 201 17.37 -15.26 -10.46
N PRO A 202 18.18 -16.27 -10.10
CA PRO A 202 17.76 -17.67 -10.19
C PRO A 202 16.58 -18.01 -9.26
N TYR A 203 16.38 -17.24 -8.19
CA TYR A 203 15.31 -17.47 -7.20
C TYR A 203 13.91 -17.13 -7.71
N CYS A 204 13.80 -16.27 -8.72
CA CYS A 204 12.53 -15.90 -9.35
C CYS A 204 12.17 -16.79 -10.54
N ALA A 205 13.17 -17.48 -11.11
CA ALA A 205 12.95 -18.39 -12.23
C ALA A 205 12.10 -19.60 -11.80
N ASN A 206 11.21 -20.05 -12.67
CA ASN A 206 10.39 -21.26 -12.49
C ASN A 206 9.56 -21.28 -11.20
N THR A 207 9.17 -20.11 -10.69
CA THR A 207 8.26 -20.00 -9.56
C THR A 207 6.82 -19.98 -10.07
N ARG A 208 5.84 -20.25 -9.20
CA ARG A 208 4.41 -20.12 -9.58
C ARG A 208 4.01 -18.72 -10.08
N TRP A 209 4.89 -17.73 -9.90
CA TRP A 209 4.69 -16.34 -10.30
C TRP A 209 5.54 -15.93 -11.51
N SER A 210 6.40 -16.81 -12.04
CA SER A 210 7.19 -16.51 -13.24
C SER A 210 6.40 -16.69 -14.53
N GLN A 211 5.27 -17.38 -14.49
CA GLN A 211 4.37 -17.57 -15.63
C GLN A 211 2.92 -17.48 -15.17
N THR A 212 2.15 -16.61 -15.81
CA THR A 212 0.71 -16.51 -15.64
C THR A 212 0.05 -16.58 -17.02
N GLU A 213 -1.14 -17.18 -17.07
CA GLU A 213 -1.93 -17.26 -18.30
C GLU A 213 -3.27 -16.56 -18.09
N HIS A 214 -3.65 -15.74 -19.05
CA HIS A 214 -4.93 -15.03 -19.07
C HIS A 214 -5.61 -15.29 -20.42
N ILE A 215 -6.82 -15.84 -20.38
CA ILE A 215 -7.59 -16.22 -21.57
C ILE A 215 -8.74 -15.24 -21.76
N TYR A 216 -8.81 -14.65 -22.96
CA TYR A 216 -9.86 -13.70 -23.35
C TYR A 216 -10.50 -14.13 -24.67
N THR A 217 -11.79 -13.83 -24.84
CA THR A 217 -12.41 -13.89 -26.16
C THR A 217 -11.89 -12.75 -27.04
N GLY A 218 -11.89 -12.95 -28.37
CA GLY A 218 -11.47 -11.89 -29.31
C GLY A 218 -12.25 -10.58 -29.13
N ALA A 219 -13.55 -10.65 -28.80
CA ALA A 219 -14.37 -9.48 -28.54
C ALA A 219 -14.06 -8.78 -27.20
N GLN A 220 -13.66 -9.53 -26.15
CA GLN A 220 -13.18 -8.93 -24.90
C GLN A 220 -11.84 -8.24 -25.11
N PHE A 221 -10.92 -8.93 -25.79
CA PHE A 221 -9.60 -8.39 -26.08
C PHE A 221 -9.67 -7.12 -26.93
N ALA A 222 -10.41 -7.16 -28.04
CA ALA A 222 -10.62 -6.01 -28.93
C ALA A 222 -11.18 -4.80 -28.17
N ARG A 223 -12.22 -4.99 -27.33
CA ARG A 223 -12.79 -3.90 -26.53
C ARG A 223 -11.79 -3.21 -25.61
N GLN A 224 -10.81 -3.94 -25.06
CA GLN A 224 -9.83 -3.38 -24.14
C GLN A 224 -8.68 -2.67 -24.87
N ILE A 225 -8.27 -3.15 -26.05
CA ILE A 225 -7.15 -2.56 -26.80
C ILE A 225 -7.58 -1.42 -27.73
N LEU A 226 -8.85 -1.39 -28.15
CA LEU A 226 -9.40 -0.42 -29.09
C LEU A 226 -9.07 1.05 -28.78
N PRO A 227 -9.14 1.51 -27.51
CA PRO A 227 -8.77 2.89 -27.16
C PRO A 227 -7.30 3.25 -27.40
N TYR A 228 -6.42 2.25 -27.56
CA TYR A 228 -4.97 2.40 -27.67
C TYR A 228 -4.43 2.13 -29.08
N VAL A 229 -5.26 1.64 -30.01
CA VAL A 229 -4.86 1.35 -31.40
C VAL A 229 -5.44 2.38 -32.37
N GLN A 230 -4.58 3.00 -33.19
CA GLN A 230 -5.00 4.08 -34.10
C GLN A 230 -5.75 3.58 -35.35
N ALA A 231 -5.56 2.33 -35.76
CA ALA A 231 -6.26 1.75 -36.91
C ALA A 231 -6.37 0.23 -36.78
N ILE A 232 -7.59 -0.31 -36.95
CA ILE A 232 -7.81 -1.75 -37.16
C ILE A 232 -8.00 -1.95 -38.67
N PRO A 233 -7.13 -2.71 -39.36
CA PRO A 233 -7.40 -3.07 -40.74
C PRO A 233 -8.72 -3.85 -40.82
N VAL A 234 -9.58 -3.45 -41.76
CA VAL A 234 -10.89 -4.09 -42.04
C VAL A 234 -10.73 -5.57 -42.41
N SER A 235 -9.54 -5.99 -42.85
CA SER A 235 -9.20 -7.37 -43.21
C SER A 235 -8.83 -8.28 -42.03
N SER A 236 -9.11 -7.92 -40.78
CA SER A 236 -8.70 -8.67 -39.58
C SER A 236 -9.55 -9.90 -39.27
N ALA A 237 -10.49 -10.28 -40.15
CA ALA A 237 -11.15 -11.59 -40.07
C ALA A 237 -10.10 -12.71 -40.29
N GLY A 238 -9.55 -13.23 -39.18
CA GLY A 238 -8.59 -14.33 -39.15
C GLY A 238 -7.11 -13.97 -38.98
N ARG A 239 -6.75 -12.70 -38.73
CA ARG A 239 -5.36 -12.29 -38.42
C ARG A 239 -5.20 -11.87 -36.95
N PRO A 240 -4.01 -12.05 -36.34
CA PRO A 240 -3.74 -11.56 -34.99
C PRO A 240 -3.98 -10.04 -34.90
N LEU A 241 -4.64 -9.61 -33.83
CA LEU A 241 -4.91 -8.18 -33.53
C LEU A 241 -3.65 -7.40 -33.16
N LEU A 242 -2.55 -8.10 -32.89
CA LEU A 242 -1.24 -7.55 -32.53
C LEU A 242 -0.19 -8.16 -33.47
N GLY A 243 0.71 -7.32 -33.96
CA GLY A 243 1.93 -7.70 -34.64
C GLY A 243 3.06 -8.09 -33.66
N PRO A 244 4.29 -8.18 -34.17
CA PRO A 244 5.43 -8.63 -33.39
C PRO A 244 5.75 -7.69 -32.21
N ALA A 245 6.22 -8.29 -31.11
CA ALA A 245 6.71 -7.57 -29.95
C ALA A 245 8.22 -7.32 -30.06
N VAL A 246 8.65 -6.08 -29.83
CA VAL A 246 10.05 -5.76 -29.54
C VAL A 246 10.28 -6.00 -28.06
N ARG A 247 11.41 -6.63 -27.71
CA ARG A 247 11.73 -7.00 -26.33
C ARG A 247 13.07 -6.46 -25.87
N SER A 248 13.18 -6.17 -24.57
CA SER A 248 14.44 -5.88 -23.90
C SER A 248 15.36 -7.11 -23.93
N SER A 249 16.64 -6.90 -23.59
CA SER A 249 17.61 -7.99 -23.44
C SER A 249 17.20 -9.06 -22.42
N THR A 250 16.28 -8.74 -21.50
CA THR A 250 15.78 -9.65 -20.47
C THR A 250 14.37 -10.17 -20.76
N GLY A 251 13.79 -9.80 -21.92
CA GLY A 251 12.58 -10.39 -22.47
C GLY A 251 11.28 -9.62 -22.23
N ARG A 252 11.29 -8.48 -21.51
CA ARG A 252 10.10 -7.63 -21.37
C ARG A 252 9.75 -6.94 -22.69
N VAL A 253 8.45 -6.79 -22.97
CA VAL A 253 7.98 -6.11 -24.19
C VAL A 253 8.17 -4.61 -24.03
N SER A 254 8.94 -4.00 -24.94
CA SER A 254 9.14 -2.56 -25.02
C SER A 254 8.23 -1.88 -26.04
N GLN A 255 7.83 -2.62 -27.09
CA GLN A 255 6.90 -2.14 -28.11
C GLN A 255 6.07 -3.29 -28.65
N LEU A 256 4.81 -3.01 -28.97
CA LEU A 256 3.87 -3.93 -29.60
C LEU A 256 3.19 -3.19 -30.75
N SER A 257 3.31 -3.72 -31.96
CA SER A 257 2.69 -3.16 -33.18
C SER A 257 1.29 -3.70 -33.41
#